data_AF-A0A8T4ZZF7-F1
#
_entry.id   AF-A0A8T4ZZF7-F1
#
_cell.length_a   1.000
_cell.length_b   1.000
_cell.length_c   1.000
_cell.angle_alpha   90.00
_cell.angle_beta   90.00
_cell.angle_gamma   90.00
#
_symmetry.space_group_name_H-M   'P 1'
#
loop_
_entity.id
_entity.type
_entity.pdbx_description
1 polymer ?
#
loop_
_entity_poly.entity_id
_entity_poly.type
_entity_poly.pdbx_seq_one_letter_code
_entity_poly.pdbx_strand_id
1 'polypeptide(L)' 'MTNYIIVACSECEGYLLAKSCQKSRTCPYCGSRVLLEKAKKVASSEKADEASMILRKLKERTAAKSGKAKLQKLI' A
#
# COMPACT_ATOMS: atom_id res chain seq x y z
N MET A 1 -16.50 -7.01 -10.07
CA MET A 1 -15.39 -6.08 -10.31
C MET A 1 -14.56 -5.97 -9.04
N THR A 2 -13.34 -6.48 -9.03
CA THR A 2 -12.43 -6.36 -7.88
C THR A 2 -11.70 -5.03 -7.95
N ASN A 3 -12.05 -4.11 -7.06
CA ASN A 3 -11.33 -2.84 -6.90
C ASN A 3 -10.12 -3.04 -5.98
N TYR A 4 -8.99 -2.45 -6.36
CA TYR A 4 -7.75 -2.40 -5.59
C TYR A 4 -7.57 -1.00 -5.03
N ILE A 5 -7.19 -0.92 -3.77
CA ILE A 5 -6.88 0.32 -3.09
C ILE A 5 -5.48 0.24 -2.52
N ILE A 6 -4.76 1.35 -2.62
CA ILE A 6 -3.45 1.52 -2.04
C ILE A 6 -3.63 2.41 -0.82
N VAL A 7 -3.25 1.90 0.33
CA VAL A 7 -3.36 2.60 1.61
C VAL A 7 -1.99 2.77 2.22
N ALA A 8 -1.79 3.85 2.96
CA ALA A 8 -0.62 4.02 3.81
C ALA A 8 -0.90 3.46 5.21
N CYS A 9 0.06 2.74 5.78
CA CYS A 9 0.01 2.34 7.18
C CYS A 9 0.19 3.58 8.07
N SER A 10 -0.71 3.78 9.03
CA SER A 10 -0.58 4.90 9.98
C SER A 10 0.61 4.77 10.92
N GLU A 11 1.12 3.55 11.12
CA GLU A 11 2.19 3.25 12.09
C GLU A 11 3.58 3.34 11.48
N CYS A 12 3.76 2.75 10.30
CA CYS A 12 5.08 2.64 9.65
C CYS A 12 5.19 3.39 8.33
N GLU A 13 4.13 4.13 7.95
CA GLU A 13 4.01 4.90 6.71
C GLU A 13 4.21 4.10 5.40
N GLY A 14 4.30 2.77 5.50
CA GLY A 14 4.47 1.87 4.37
C GLY A 14 3.22 1.82 3.51
N TYR A 15 3.40 1.78 2.18
CA TYR A 15 2.31 1.62 1.23
C TYR A 15 1.94 0.16 1.04
N LEU A 16 0.64 -0.11 1.05
CA LEU A 16 0.04 -1.42 1.06
C LEU A 16 -1.02 -1.51 -0.03
N LEU A 17 -0.98 -2.60 -0.80
CA LEU A 17 -2.04 -2.93 -1.75
C LEU A 17 -3.06 -3.82 -1.06
N ALA A 18 -4.32 -3.42 -1.11
CA ALA A 18 -5.45 -4.14 -0.55
C ALA A 18 -6.62 -4.16 -1.53
N LYS A 19 -7.48 -5.17 -1.41
CA LYS A 19 -8.74 -5.23 -2.16
C LYS A 19 -9.79 -4.41 -1.41
N SER A 20 -10.59 -3.63 -2.14
CA SER A 20 -11.64 -2.79 -1.56
C SER A 20 -12.71 -3.59 -0.81
N CYS A 21 -12.88 -4.88 -1.12
CA CYS A 21 -13.83 -5.75 -0.43
C CYS A 21 -13.37 -6.19 0.97
N GLN A 22 -12.12 -5.97 1.36
CA GLN A 22 -11.63 -6.34 2.69
C GLN A 22 -11.85 -5.21 3.68
N LYS A 23 -12.20 -5.53 4.93
CA LYS A 23 -12.36 -4.52 6.00
C LYS A 23 -11.03 -4.07 6.59
N SER A 24 -10.10 -5.02 6.76
CA SER A 24 -8.80 -4.78 7.39
C SER A 24 -7.71 -5.60 6.74
N ARG A 25 -6.50 -5.06 6.69
CA ARG A 25 -5.30 -5.73 6.21
C ARG A 25 -4.22 -5.60 7.28
N THR A 26 -3.57 -6.70 7.64
CA THR A 26 -2.38 -6.65 8.49
C THR A 26 -1.21 -6.11 7.67
N CYS A 27 -0.51 -5.09 8.19
CA CYS A 27 0.67 -4.54 7.56
C CYS A 27 1.79 -5.60 7.57
N PRO A 28 2.33 -6.03 6.41
CA PRO A 28 3.44 -6.97 6.34
C PRO A 28 4.77 -6.35 6.80
N TYR A 29 4.82 -5.03 7.04
CA TYR A 29 6.03 -4.33 7.48
C TYR A 29 6.15 -4.28 8.99
N CYS A 30 5.14 -3.75 9.68
CA CYS A 30 5.16 -3.57 11.13
C CYS A 30 4.25 -4.53 11.90
N GLY A 31 3.43 -5.33 11.21
CA GLY A 31 2.45 -6.22 11.85
C GLY A 31 1.17 -5.52 12.33
N SER A 32 1.07 -4.19 12.24
CA SER A 32 -0.10 -3.45 12.70
C SER A 32 -1.34 -3.74 11.86
N ARG A 33 -2.51 -3.82 12.50
CA ARG A 33 -3.79 -4.07 11.83
C ARG A 33 -4.35 -2.77 11.25
N VAL A 34 -4.29 -2.64 9.92
CA VAL A 34 -4.75 -1.45 9.20
C VAL A 34 -6.21 -1.65 8.77
N LEU A 35 -7.12 -0.84 9.32
CA LEU A 35 -8.51 -0.80 8.90
C LEU A 35 -8.62 0.01 7.60
N LEU A 36 -9.05 -0.60 6.50
CA LEU A 36 -9.08 0.06 5.18
C LEU A 36 -10.08 1.23 5.13
N GLU A 37 -11.09 1.22 5.99
CA GLU A 37 -12.05 2.31 6.15
C GLU A 37 -11.43 3.55 6.83
N LYS A 38 -10.53 3.34 7.79
CA LYS A 38 -9.86 4.41 8.55
C LYS A 38 -8.48 4.78 8.00
N ALA A 39 -7.91 3.93 7.16
CA ALA A 39 -6.58 4.13 6.60
C ALA A 39 -6.59 5.25 5.55
N LYS A 40 -5.45 5.94 5.45
CA LYS A 40 -5.24 6.96 4.43
C LYS A 40 -5.15 6.29 3.05
N LYS A 41 -6.23 6.41 2.28
CA LYS A 41 -6.29 5.94 0.88
C LYS A 41 -5.44 6.89 0.03
N VAL A 42 -4.46 6.32 -0.65
CA VAL A 42 -3.51 7.06 -1.49
C VAL A 42 -3.92 6.98 -2.96
N ALA A 43 -4.42 5.82 -3.37
CA ALA A 43 -4.90 5.59 -4.73
C ALA A 43 -5.88 4.41 -4.76
N SER A 44 -6.66 4.31 -5.83
CA SER A 44 -7.54 3.20 -6.15
C SER A 44 -7.45 2.88 -7.64
N SER A 45 -7.54 1.61 -8.00
CA SER A 45 -7.62 1.17 -9.40
C SER A 45 -8.43 -0.12 -9.49
N GLU A 46 -9.10 -0.31 -10.62
CA GLU A 46 -9.87 -1.50 -10.94
C GLU A 46 -8.98 -2.65 -11.43
N LYS A 47 -7.76 -2.33 -11.90
CA LYS A 47 -6.80 -3.30 -12.45
C LYS A 47 -5.67 -3.55 -11.46
N ALA A 48 -5.35 -4.83 -11.25
CA ALA A 48 -4.23 -5.25 -10.39
C ALA A 48 -2.87 -4.72 -10.91
N ASP A 49 -2.72 -4.66 -12.23
CA ASP A 49 -1.51 -4.21 -12.90
C ASP A 49 -1.24 -2.71 -12.64
N GLU A 50 -2.26 -1.88 -12.87
CA GLU A 50 -2.18 -0.44 -12.57
C GLU A 50 -1.95 -0.17 -11.07
N ALA A 51 -2.63 -0.90 -10.19
CA ALA A 51 -2.41 -0.78 -8.76
C ALA A 51 -0.95 -1.12 -8.38
N SER A 52 -0.36 -2.12 -9.02
CA SER A 52 1.05 -2.48 -8.80
C SER A 52 2.01 -1.41 -9.32
N MET A 53 1.74 -0.84 -10.51
CA MET A 53 2.51 0.27 -11.07
C MET A 53 2.47 1.51 -10.17
N ILE A 54 1.29 1.88 -9.66
CA ILE A 54 1.12 3.01 -8.75
C ILE A 54 1.85 2.75 -7.43
N LEU A 55 1.72 1.55 -6.85
CA LEU A 55 2.42 1.17 -5.63
C LEU A 55 3.95 1.32 -5.78
N ARG A 56 4.49 0.87 -6.92
CA ARG A 56 5.92 0.98 -7.22
C ARG A 56 6.37 2.44 -7.34
N LYS A 57 5.65 3.26 -8.10
CA LYS A 57 5.92 4.71 -8.23
C LYS A 57 5.86 5.43 -6.88
N LEU A 58 4.92 5.04 -6.01
CA LEU A 58 4.78 5.61 -4.65
C LEU A 58 5.99 5.27 -3.77
N LYS A 59 6.47 4.03 -3.82
CA LYS A 59 7.68 3.59 -3.10
C LYS A 59 8.94 4.30 -3.59
N GLU A 60 9.09 4.44 -4.91
CA GLU A 60 10.21 5.16 -5.53
C GLU A 60 10.22 6.64 -5.09
N ARG A 61 9.04 7.29 -5.06
CA ARG A 61 8.90 8.69 -4.65
C ARG A 61 9.14 8.92 -3.15
N THR A 62 8.86 7.94 -2.28
CA THR A 62 9.15 8.03 -0.84
C THR A 62 10.63 7.77 -0.53
N ALA A 63 11.27 6.84 -1.24
CA ALA A 63 12.71 6.62 -1.12
C ALA A 63 13.53 7.88 -1.44
N ALA A 64 13.03 8.73 -2.34
CA ALA A 64 13.67 10.01 -2.68
C ALA A 64 13.52 11.10 -1.60
N LYS A 65 12.64 10.94 -0.60
CA LYS A 65 12.40 11.96 0.45
C LYS A 65 12.86 11.55 1.86
N SER A 66 12.93 10.26 2.16
CA SER A 66 13.40 9.75 3.47
C SER A 66 14.07 8.40 3.28
N GLY A 67 15.37 8.30 3.57
CA GLY A 67 16.25 7.17 3.26
C GLY A 67 16.00 5.85 4.00
N LYS A 68 14.76 5.35 4.10
CA LYS A 68 14.44 3.99 4.56
C LYS A 68 13.23 3.42 3.83
N ALA A 69 13.45 2.64 2.77
CA ALA A 69 12.45 1.68 2.31
C ALA A 69 13.18 0.45 1.77
N LYS A 70 13.28 -0.55 2.64
CA LYS A 70 13.86 -1.87 2.35
C LYS A 70 13.03 -2.51 1.24
N LEU A 71 13.65 -2.58 0.06
CA LEU A 71 13.11 -3.12 -1.17
C LEU A 71 12.75 -4.59 -0.96
N GLN A 72 11.46 -4.90 -0.76
CA GLN A 72 11.02 -6.28 -0.68
C GLN A 72 10.81 -6.81 -2.10
N LYS A 73 11.83 -7.57 -2.55
CA LYS A 73 11.92 -8.41 -3.74
C LYS A 73 10.56 -8.93 -4.21
N LEU A 74 10.17 -8.59 -5.44
CA LEU A 74 9.31 -9.46 -6.23
C LEU A 74 10.26 -10.37 -7.02
N ILE A 75 10.27 -11.65 -6.66
CA ILE A 75 10.71 -12.76 -7.52
C ILE A 75 9.64 -12.95 -8.59
#